data_AF-A0A0G1P0N7-F1
#
_entry.id   AF-A0A0G1P0N7-F1
#
_cell.length_a   1.000
_cell.length_b   1.000
_cell.length_c   1.000
_cell.angle_alpha   90.00
_cell.angle_beta   90.00
_cell.angle_gamma   90.00
#
_symmetry.space_group_name_H-M   'P 1'
#
loop_
_entity.id
_entity.type
_entity.pdbx_description
1 polymer ?
#
loop_
_entity_poly.entity_id
_entity_poly.type
_entity_poly.pdbx_seq_one_letter_code
_entity_poly.pdbx_strand_id
1 'polypeptide(L)'
;CGCEGAEPSVPTNPEYSMSCTGITKNVASPVVGSKITFTCAGATVPAAGATLLKYDFRYNIDSGTWKTLTNKTKTTAELTIVACGSYNVQCRACVTFGGKTQCDPIWQGATQ
;
A
#
# COMPACT_ATOMS: atom_id res chain seq x y z
N CYS A 1 -33.38 -28.38 25.28
CA CYS A 1 -31.93 -28.23 25.53
C CYS A 1 -31.31 -27.91 24.17
N GLY A 2 -31.26 -26.63 23.83
CA GLY A 2 -30.72 -26.18 22.55
C GLY A 2 -29.21 -25.99 22.68
N CYS A 3 -28.46 -26.72 21.88
CA CYS A 3 -27.06 -26.44 21.62
C CYS A 3 -26.86 -26.45 20.11
N GLU A 4 -27.41 -25.42 19.46
CA GLU A 4 -26.87 -24.93 18.19
C GLU A 4 -25.49 -24.35 18.50
N GLY A 5 -24.49 -25.22 18.51
CA GLY A 5 -23.09 -24.82 18.49
C GLY A 5 -22.80 -24.26 17.11
N ALA A 6 -23.14 -22.98 16.90
CA ALA A 6 -22.62 -22.22 15.80
C ALA A 6 -21.09 -22.38 15.80
N GLU A 7 -20.57 -22.82 14.68
CA GLU A 7 -19.14 -22.89 14.38
C GLU A 7 -18.49 -21.58 14.85
N PRO A 8 -17.32 -21.59 15.52
CA PRO A 8 -16.59 -20.37 15.75
C PRO A 8 -16.21 -19.83 14.37
N SER A 9 -17.03 -18.92 13.84
CA SER A 9 -16.72 -18.07 12.71
C SER A 9 -15.50 -17.27 13.10
N VAL A 10 -14.32 -17.87 12.92
CA VAL A 10 -13.05 -17.15 12.95
C VAL A 10 -13.27 -15.96 12.03
N PRO A 11 -13.18 -14.72 12.52
CA PRO A 11 -13.31 -13.59 11.65
C PRO A 11 -12.22 -13.74 10.58
N THR A 12 -12.64 -13.99 9.35
CA THR A 12 -11.79 -13.94 8.15
C THR A 12 -11.32 -12.51 7.87
N ASN A 13 -11.60 -11.56 8.76
CA ASN A 13 -11.01 -10.24 8.76
C ASN A 13 -9.74 -10.31 9.62
N PRO A 14 -8.56 -10.02 9.07
CA PRO A 14 -7.37 -9.92 9.92
C PRO A 14 -7.64 -8.88 10.99
N GLU A 15 -7.51 -9.26 12.27
CA GLU A 15 -7.57 -8.35 13.41
C GLU A 15 -6.44 -7.31 13.38
N TYR A 16 -5.58 -7.37 12.35
CA TYR A 16 -4.55 -6.40 12.01
C TYR A 16 -4.97 -5.54 10.80
N SER A 17 -5.14 -4.25 11.06
CA SER A 17 -5.29 -3.20 10.05
C SER A 17 -3.92 -2.67 9.67
N MET A 18 -3.57 -2.73 8.38
CA MET A 18 -2.34 -2.16 7.86
C MET A 18 -2.67 -1.10 6.82
N SER A 19 -3.00 0.08 7.30
CA SER A 19 -3.44 1.17 6.44
C SER A 19 -2.24 2.01 6.05
N CYS A 20 -2.02 2.27 4.76
CA CYS A 20 -1.24 3.45 4.41
C CYS A 20 -2.10 4.68 4.70
N THR A 21 -1.71 5.46 5.70
CA THR A 21 -2.41 6.66 6.13
C THR A 21 -2.13 7.85 5.21
N GLY A 22 -1.06 7.79 4.41
CA GLY A 22 -0.82 8.77 3.38
C GLY A 22 0.38 8.46 2.49
N ILE A 23 0.29 8.88 1.23
CA ILE A 23 1.44 8.99 0.33
C ILE A 23 1.86 10.45 0.27
N THR A 24 3.12 10.71 0.54
CA THR A 24 3.77 11.98 0.24
C THR A 24 4.68 11.84 -0.97
N LYS A 25 4.94 12.96 -1.64
CA LYS A 25 5.81 13.03 -2.82
C LYS A 25 6.81 14.15 -2.63
N ASN A 26 8.04 13.93 -3.08
CA ASN A 26 9.07 14.98 -3.03
C ASN A 26 8.84 16.08 -4.09
N VAL A 27 8.16 15.75 -5.18
CA VAL A 27 7.92 16.66 -6.31
C VAL A 27 6.42 16.81 -6.50
N ALA A 28 5.90 18.02 -6.29
CA ALA A 28 4.47 18.29 -6.42
C ALA A 28 4.01 18.36 -7.88
N SER A 29 4.82 18.98 -8.73
CA SER A 29 4.57 19.23 -10.16
C SER A 29 5.75 18.74 -11.00
N PRO A 30 5.82 17.45 -11.30
CA PRO A 30 6.92 16.87 -12.04
C PRO A 30 6.81 17.16 -13.55
N VAL A 31 7.95 17.34 -14.21
CA VAL A 31 8.03 17.41 -15.68
C VAL A 31 8.56 16.10 -16.24
N VAL A 32 8.32 15.81 -17.53
CA VAL A 32 8.89 14.64 -18.21
C VAL A 32 10.41 14.62 -18.04
N GLY A 33 10.96 13.47 -17.66
CA GLY A 33 12.35 13.27 -17.29
C GLY A 33 12.63 13.44 -15.79
N SER A 34 11.68 13.95 -15.00
CA SER A 34 11.85 14.09 -13.55
C SER A 34 11.69 12.75 -12.81
N LYS A 35 12.46 12.60 -11.73
CA LYS A 35 12.33 11.49 -10.79
C LYS A 35 11.54 11.97 -9.56
N ILE A 36 10.43 11.31 -9.29
CA ILE A 36 9.61 11.55 -8.11
C ILE A 36 9.83 10.43 -7.13
N THR A 37 10.22 10.79 -5.92
CA THR A 37 10.20 9.88 -4.79
C THR A 37 8.85 9.98 -4.09
N PHE A 38 8.14 8.88 -4.05
CA PHE A 38 6.94 8.68 -3.24
C PHE A 38 7.32 8.01 -1.92
N THR A 39 6.75 8.49 -0.83
CA THR A 39 6.93 7.94 0.51
C THR A 39 5.55 7.56 1.03
N CYS A 40 5.30 6.28 1.28
CA CYS A 40 4.08 5.86 1.97
C CYS A 40 4.37 5.82 3.46
N ALA A 41 3.48 6.48 4.22
CA ALA A 41 3.39 6.37 5.65
C ALA A 41 2.13 5.58 5.98
N GLY A 42 2.26 4.59 6.85
CA GLY A 42 1.16 3.75 7.28
C GLY A 42 1.33 3.30 8.71
N ALA A 43 0.23 2.81 9.27
CA ALA A 43 0.19 2.27 10.62
C ALA A 43 -0.31 0.81 10.57
N THR A 44 0.28 -0.03 11.41
CA THR A 44 -0.11 -1.43 11.58
C THR A 44 -0.70 -1.61 12.98
N VAL A 45 -1.97 -1.98 13.07
CA VAL A 45 -2.71 -2.08 14.34
C VAL A 45 -3.45 -3.41 14.43
N PRO A 46 -3.22 -4.25 15.45
CA PRO A 46 -2.20 -4.10 16.48
C PRO A 46 -0.80 -4.42 15.92
N ALA A 47 0.21 -3.68 16.37
CA ALA A 47 1.60 -3.96 16.05
C ALA A 47 2.13 -5.26 16.70
N ALA A 48 1.37 -5.83 17.64
CA ALA A 48 1.71 -7.05 18.36
C ALA A 48 1.59 -8.28 17.44
N GLY A 49 2.66 -8.56 16.69
CA GLY A 49 2.80 -9.75 15.84
C GLY A 49 2.90 -9.46 14.35
N ALA A 50 2.56 -8.26 13.90
CA ALA A 50 2.69 -7.82 12.51
C ALA A 50 3.91 -6.90 12.36
N THR A 51 4.97 -7.39 11.73
CA THR A 51 6.14 -6.55 11.41
C THR A 51 5.98 -6.01 10.00
N LEU A 52 5.93 -4.68 9.85
CA LEU A 52 5.91 -4.04 8.54
C LEU A 52 7.13 -4.48 7.72
N LEU A 53 6.86 -5.20 6.63
CA LEU A 53 7.89 -5.78 5.79
C LEU A 53 8.33 -4.79 4.73
N LYS A 54 7.35 -4.26 4.00
CA LYS A 54 7.48 -3.31 2.89
C LYS A 54 6.12 -2.70 2.57
N TYR A 55 6.12 -1.64 1.80
CA TYR A 55 4.94 -1.18 1.07
C TYR A 55 5.05 -1.62 -0.39
N ASP A 56 3.94 -2.01 -1.01
CA ASP A 56 3.89 -2.15 -2.47
C ASP A 56 3.33 -0.86 -3.05
N PHE A 57 3.90 -0.41 -4.16
CA PHE A 57 3.43 0.78 -4.87
C PHE A 57 3.02 0.41 -6.29
N ARG A 58 1.99 1.07 -6.79
CA ARG A 58 1.58 1.02 -8.19
C ARG A 58 1.20 2.40 -8.65
N TYR A 59 1.37 2.67 -9.92
CA TYR A 59 1.00 3.93 -10.53
C TYR A 59 0.23 3.68 -11.82
N ASN A 60 -0.64 4.60 -12.19
CA ASN A 60 -1.18 4.67 -13.54
C ASN A 60 -0.98 6.08 -14.08
N ILE A 61 -1.15 6.23 -15.40
CA ILE A 61 -1.07 7.50 -16.11
C ILE A 61 -2.39 7.66 -16.84
N ASP A 62 -3.06 8.81 -16.67
CA ASP A 62 -4.35 9.14 -17.32
C ASP A 62 -5.41 8.05 -17.14
N SER A 63 -5.47 7.45 -15.94
CA SER A 63 -6.35 6.32 -15.61
C SER A 63 -6.16 5.07 -16.51
N GLY A 64 -5.00 4.95 -17.14
CA GLY A 64 -4.61 3.76 -17.90
C GLY A 64 -4.29 2.55 -17.01
N THR A 65 -3.53 1.61 -17.54
CA THR A 65 -3.15 0.39 -16.83
C THR A 65 -2.32 0.69 -15.59
N TRP A 66 -2.70 0.13 -14.45
CA TRP A 66 -1.88 0.16 -13.23
C TRP A 66 -0.58 -0.62 -13.46
N LYS A 67 0.53 0.07 -13.35
CA LYS A 67 1.89 -0.47 -13.41
C LYS A 67 2.44 -0.55 -12.00
N THR A 68 3.00 -1.69 -11.64
CA THR A 68 3.71 -1.83 -10.36
C THR A 68 4.95 -0.93 -10.37
N LEU A 69 5.16 -0.19 -9.29
CA LEU A 69 6.35 0.61 -9.10
C LEU A 69 7.37 -0.17 -8.27
N THR A 70 8.63 -0.14 -8.69
CA THR A 70 9.71 -0.70 -7.89
C THR A 70 9.97 0.20 -6.70
N ASN A 71 9.88 -0.39 -5.51
CA ASN A 71 10.24 0.26 -4.26
C ASN A 71 11.75 0.50 -4.21
N LYS A 72 12.16 1.72 -3.87
CA LYS A 72 13.56 2.07 -3.63
C LYS A 72 13.99 1.66 -2.22
N THR A 73 13.11 1.84 -1.24
CA THR A 73 13.27 1.35 0.13
C THR A 73 12.00 0.63 0.57
N LYS A 74 11.95 0.12 1.81
CA LYS A 74 10.74 -0.50 2.35
C LYS A 74 9.53 0.43 2.36
N THR A 75 9.73 1.76 2.39
CA THR A 75 8.67 2.78 2.52
C THR A 75 8.65 3.81 1.40
N THR A 76 9.64 3.79 0.51
CA THR A 76 9.77 4.76 -0.57
C THR A 76 9.91 4.11 -1.92
N ALA A 77 9.39 4.77 -2.94
CA ALA A 77 9.31 4.26 -4.30
C ALA A 77 9.65 5.40 -5.27
N GLU A 78 10.45 5.11 -6.30
CA GLU A 78 10.89 6.14 -7.26
C GLU A 78 10.20 5.93 -8.60
N LEU A 79 9.50 6.96 -9.08
CA LEU A 79 8.88 6.98 -10.40
C LEU A 79 9.61 7.98 -11.28
N THR A 80 10.00 7.53 -12.46
CA THR A 80 10.47 8.44 -13.51
C THR A 80 9.30 8.83 -14.39
N ILE A 81 9.05 10.13 -14.54
CA ILE A 81 7.99 10.64 -15.40
C ILE A 81 8.44 10.55 -16.83
N VAL A 82 7.82 9.64 -17.58
CA VAL A 82 8.13 9.35 -18.98
C VAL A 82 7.15 9.99 -19.95
N ALA A 83 6.01 10.48 -19.45
CA ALA A 83 4.95 11.09 -20.26
C ALA A 83 4.29 12.23 -19.49
N CYS A 84 3.71 13.19 -20.21
CA CYS A 84 2.81 14.17 -19.60
C CYS A 84 1.45 13.49 -19.37
N GLY A 85 0.87 13.65 -18.18
CA GLY A 85 -0.42 13.06 -17.84
C GLY A 85 -0.70 13.14 -16.34
N SER A 86 -1.92 12.76 -15.93
CA SER A 86 -2.26 12.65 -14.51
C SER A 86 -1.74 11.33 -13.94
N TYR A 87 -0.88 11.41 -12.92
CA TYR A 87 -0.25 10.23 -12.31
C TYR A 87 -0.98 9.85 -11.03
N ASN A 88 -1.79 8.80 -11.07
CA ASN A 88 -2.35 8.27 -9.83
C ASN A 88 -1.37 7.28 -9.23
N VAL A 89 -1.03 7.46 -7.97
CA VAL A 89 -0.14 6.54 -7.25
C VAL A 89 -0.91 5.93 -6.11
N GLN A 90 -0.80 4.62 -6.01
CA GLN A 90 -1.38 3.83 -4.95
C GLN A 90 -0.29 3.06 -4.23
N CYS A 91 -0.52 2.84 -2.95
CA CYS A 91 0.33 2.01 -2.13
C CYS A 91 -0.51 1.15 -1.21
N ARG A 92 0.09 0.07 -0.73
CA ARG A 92 -0.49 -0.79 0.30
C ARG A 92 0.61 -1.27 1.21
N ALA A 93 0.28 -1.46 2.48
CA ALA A 93 1.21 -2.02 3.46
C ALA A 93 1.27 -3.54 3.31
N CYS A 94 2.46 -4.12 3.44
CA CYS A 94 2.67 -5.55 3.59
C CYS A 94 3.43 -5.82 4.88
N VAL A 95 2.83 -6.60 5.78
CA VAL A 95 3.48 -7.08 7.00
C VAL A 95 3.81 -8.57 6.87
N THR A 96 4.71 -9.02 7.74
CA THR A 96 4.81 -10.43 8.07
C THR A 96 4.16 -10.65 9.42
N PHE A 97 3.17 -11.54 9.45
CA PHE A 97 2.45 -11.97 10.64
C PHE A 97 2.59 -13.48 10.79
N GLY A 98 3.11 -13.96 11.93
CA GLY A 98 3.29 -15.39 12.20
C GLY A 98 4.14 -16.13 11.14
N GLY A 99 5.10 -15.45 10.51
CA GLY A 99 5.95 -16.02 9.45
C GLY A 99 5.33 -16.03 8.05
N LYS A 100 4.10 -15.50 7.86
CA LYS A 100 3.47 -15.34 6.55
C LYS A 100 3.42 -13.86 6.15
N THR A 101 3.75 -13.57 4.90
CA THR A 101 3.58 -12.22 4.35
C THR A 101 2.13 -11.99 3.99
N GLN A 102 1.52 -10.98 4.60
CA GLN A 102 0.19 -10.50 4.28
C GLN A 102 0.25 -9.04 3.86
N CYS A 103 -0.33 -8.74 2.70
CA CYS A 103 -0.51 -7.37 2.22
C CYS A 103 -1.94 -6.93 2.45
N ASP A 104 -2.11 -5.64 2.72
CA ASP A 104 -3.42 -5.02 2.81
C ASP A 104 -4.17 -5.18 1.46
N PRO A 105 -5.41 -5.68 1.46
CA PRO A 105 -6.18 -5.81 0.24
C PRO A 105 -6.61 -4.45 -0.32
N ILE A 106 -6.56 -3.39 0.50
CA ILE A 106 -6.97 -2.04 0.12
C ILE A 106 -5.74 -1.26 -0.37
N TRP A 107 -5.86 -0.74 -1.59
CA TRP A 107 -4.86 0.16 -2.15
C TRP A 107 -5.22 1.59 -1.80
N GLN A 108 -4.35 2.23 -1.02
CA GLN A 108 -4.48 3.62 -0.61
C GLN A 108 -3.85 4.51 -1.68
N GLY A 109 -4.67 5.34 -2.31
CA GLY A 109 -4.27 6.20 -3.42
C GLY A 109 -4.03 7.63 -3.00
N ALA A 110 -2.99 8.24 -3.55
CA ALA A 110 -2.89 9.67 -3.72
C ALA A 110 -3.11 10.00 -5.20
N THR A 111 -4.16 10.77 -5.48
CA THR A 111 -4.39 11.40 -6.78
C THR A 111 -3.45 12.60 -6.91
N GLN A 112 -2.80 12.74 -8.06
CA GLN A 112 -1.92 13.87 -8.39
C GLN A 112 -2.29 14.44 -9.75
#